data_AF-G3K5Q2-F1
#
_entry.id   AF-G3K5Q2-F1
#
_cell.length_a   1.000
_cell.length_b   1.000
_cell.length_c   1.000
_cell.angle_alpha   90.00
_cell.angle_beta   90.00
_cell.angle_gamma   90.00
#
_symmetry.space_group_name_H-M   'P 1'
#
loop_
_entity.id
_entity.type
_entity.pdbx_description
1 polymer ?
#
loop_
_entity_poly.entity_id
_entity_poly.type
_entity_poly.pdbx_seq_one_letter_code
_entity_poly.pdbx_strand_id
1 'polypeptide(L)'
;VLNQDETPLLYSLVFGEGVVNDAASVVLFNAIKSFDITHINSRIALEFMGNFLYLFILSTMLGVLAGLLSAYIVKKLYFGRHSTDREVALMILMAYLSYMLAE
;
A
#
# COMPACT_ATOMS: atom_id res chain seq x y z
N VAL A 1 -11.24 -3.61 23.59
CA VAL A 1 -11.89 -3.10 22.36
C VAL A 1 -11.90 -1.59 22.48
N LEU A 2 -11.12 -0.87 21.66
CA LEU A 2 -11.10 0.59 21.70
C LEU A 2 -12.46 1.11 21.20
N ASN A 3 -13.15 1.89 22.02
CA ASN A 3 -14.45 2.44 21.67
C ASN A 3 -14.24 3.70 20.81
N GLN A 4 -14.61 3.62 19.52
CA GLN A 4 -14.37 4.69 18.53
C GLN A 4 -15.07 6.01 18.91
N ASP A 5 -16.14 5.92 19.70
CA ASP A 5 -16.94 7.06 20.16
C ASP A 5 -16.32 7.79 21.36
N GLU A 6 -15.43 7.14 22.12
CA GLU A 6 -14.78 7.72 23.31
C GLU A 6 -13.44 8.36 22.98
N THR A 7 -12.66 7.77 22.05
CA THR A 7 -11.32 8.25 21.68
C THR A 7 -11.06 8.15 20.16
N PRO A 8 -11.77 8.95 19.34
CA PRO A 8 -11.73 8.83 17.87
C PRO A 8 -10.34 9.05 17.26
N LEU A 9 -9.51 9.92 17.89
CA LEU A 9 -8.13 10.16 17.47
C LEU A 9 -7.25 8.93 17.70
N LEU A 10 -7.33 8.32 18.88
CA LEU A 10 -6.53 7.15 19.23
C LEU A 10 -6.91 5.96 18.35
N TYR A 11 -8.21 5.78 18.10
CA TYR A 11 -8.69 4.76 17.16
C TYR A 11 -8.10 4.94 15.75
N SER A 12 -8.19 6.16 15.20
CA SER A 12 -7.71 6.46 13.85
C SER A 12 -6.18 6.30 13.74
N LEU A 13 -5.45 6.65 14.80
CA LEU A 13 -4.00 6.52 14.86
C LEU A 13 -3.57 5.04 14.86
N VAL A 14 -4.15 4.23 15.75
CA VAL A 14 -3.82 2.79 15.87
C VAL A 14 -4.23 2.03 14.60
N PHE A 15 -5.38 2.38 14.00
CA PHE A 15 -5.78 1.82 12.72
C PHE A 15 -4.79 2.16 11.60
N GLY A 16 -4.41 3.43 11.49
CA GLY A 16 -3.44 3.90 10.50
C GLY A 16 -2.07 3.24 10.69
N GLU A 17 -1.59 3.16 11.93
CA GLU A 17 -0.35 2.48 12.28
C GLU A 17 -0.37 1.01 11.84
N GLY A 18 -1.44 0.28 12.16
CA GLY A 18 -1.59 -1.13 11.78
C GLY A 18 -1.52 -1.35 10.27
N VAL A 19 -2.29 -0.56 9.50
CA VAL A 19 -2.31 -0.68 8.04
C VAL A 19 -0.95 -0.35 7.41
N VAL A 20 -0.28 0.71 7.89
CA VAL A 20 1.05 1.09 7.38
C VAL A 20 2.10 0.05 7.77
N ASN A 21 2.03 -0.51 8.98
CA ASN A 21 2.94 -1.55 9.44
C ASN A 21 2.81 -2.84 8.62
N ASP A 22 1.59 -3.27 8.30
CA ASP A 22 1.35 -4.44 7.47
C ASP A 22 1.99 -4.26 6.07
N ALA A 23 1.79 -3.10 5.44
CA ALA A 23 2.43 -2.80 4.15
C ALA A 23 3.97 -2.73 4.24
N ALA A 24 4.50 -2.05 5.27
CA ALA A 24 5.95 -1.89 5.45
C ALA A 24 6.64 -3.22 5.75
N SER A 25 6.02 -4.11 6.52
CA SER A 25 6.57 -5.42 6.86
C SER A 25 6.69 -6.34 5.65
N VAL A 26 5.73 -6.29 4.71
CA VAL A 26 5.81 -7.03 3.43
C VAL A 26 6.97 -6.52 2.58
N VAL A 27 7.15 -5.20 2.47
CA VAL A 27 8.28 -4.61 1.71
C VAL A 27 9.62 -4.95 2.37
N LEU A 28 9.69 -4.88 3.69
CA LEU A 28 10.88 -5.25 4.46
C LEU A 28 11.24 -6.72 4.24
N PHE A 29 10.25 -7.60 4.29
CA PHE A 29 10.42 -9.02 4.05
C PHE A 29 10.94 -9.30 2.62
N ASN A 30 10.41 -8.61 1.61
CA ASN A 30 10.90 -8.72 0.24
C ASN A 30 12.33 -8.20 0.09
N ALA A 31 12.69 -7.10 0.75
CA ALA A 31 14.07 -6.61 0.78
C ALA A 31 15.01 -7.64 1.43
N ILE A 32 14.59 -8.32 2.51
CA ILE A 32 15.38 -9.37 3.17
C ILE A 32 15.52 -10.60 2.27
N LYS A 33 14.46 -11.04 1.58
CA LYS A 33 14.54 -12.16 0.63
C LYS A 33 15.55 -11.92 -0.50
N SER A 34 15.67 -10.67 -0.95
CA SER A 34 16.63 -10.28 -1.98
C SER A 34 18.08 -10.21 -1.49
N PHE A 35 18.31 -10.44 -0.20
CA PHE A 35 19.59 -10.19 0.46
C PHE A 35 20.37 -11.48 0.74
N ASP A 36 21.65 -11.49 0.36
CA ASP A 36 22.57 -12.59 0.65
C ASP A 36 23.25 -12.36 2.02
N ILE A 37 22.96 -13.25 2.98
CA ILE A 37 23.40 -13.13 4.39
C ILE A 37 24.82 -13.69 4.59
N THR A 38 25.45 -14.23 3.55
CA THR A 38 26.73 -14.94 3.71
C THR A 38 27.86 -14.02 4.18
N HIS A 39 27.87 -12.73 3.81
CA HIS A 39 28.88 -11.74 4.24
C HIS A 39 28.23 -10.42 4.69
N ILE A 40 27.97 -10.27 5.99
CA ILE A 40 27.43 -9.00 6.53
C ILE A 40 28.55 -7.97 6.66
N ASN A 41 28.51 -6.93 5.83
CA ASN A 41 29.40 -5.77 5.88
C ASN A 41 28.57 -4.47 6.04
N SER A 42 29.13 -3.41 6.62
CA SER A 42 28.45 -2.11 6.79
C SER A 42 27.97 -1.51 5.46
N ARG A 43 28.69 -1.77 4.37
CA ARG A 43 28.30 -1.37 3.01
C ARG A 43 27.01 -2.05 2.54
N ILE A 44 26.87 -3.32 2.90
CA ILE A 44 25.76 -4.16 2.49
C ILE A 44 24.50 -3.80 3.31
N ALA A 45 24.65 -3.42 4.58
CA ALA A 45 23.56 -2.86 5.38
C ALA A 45 23.00 -1.54 4.81
N LEU A 46 23.87 -0.67 4.27
CA LEU A 46 23.45 0.56 3.57
C LEU A 46 22.73 0.25 2.26
N GLU A 47 23.19 -0.75 1.51
CA GLU A 47 22.54 -1.21 0.29
C GLU A 47 21.14 -1.77 0.56
N PHE A 48 21.00 -2.57 1.62
CA PHE A 48 19.70 -3.06 2.10
C PHE A 48 18.75 -1.91 2.47
N MET A 49 19.22 -0.94 3.25
CA MET A 49 18.44 0.23 3.63
C MET A 49 17.98 1.01 2.40
N GLY A 50 18.89 1.20 1.43
CA GLY A 50 18.58 1.85 0.16
C GLY A 50 17.52 1.08 -0.64
N ASN A 51 17.64 -0.23 -0.74
CA ASN A 51 16.70 -1.07 -1.46
C ASN A 51 15.32 -1.08 -0.79
N PHE A 52 15.27 -1.16 0.54
CA PHE A 52 14.03 -1.03 1.30
C PHE A 52 13.34 0.31 1.05
N LEU A 53 14.06 1.44 1.17
CA LEU A 53 13.50 2.77 0.92
C LEU A 53 13.04 2.93 -0.52
N TYR A 54 13.81 2.41 -1.49
CA TYR A 54 13.47 2.44 -2.90
C TYR A 54 12.16 1.69 -3.18
N LEU A 55 12.06 0.43 -2.72
CA LEU A 55 10.85 -0.38 -2.88
C LEU A 55 9.66 0.25 -2.16
N PHE A 56 9.87 0.76 -0.95
CA PHE A 56 8.81 1.40 -0.16
C PHE A 56 8.24 2.64 -0.86
N ILE A 57 9.11 3.54 -1.35
CA ILE A 57 8.70 4.76 -2.05
C ILE A 57 8.03 4.42 -3.38
N LEU A 58 8.62 3.51 -4.17
CA LEU A 58 8.09 3.13 -5.48
C LEU A 58 6.69 2.51 -5.36
N SER A 59 6.51 1.56 -4.45
CA SER A 59 5.21 0.92 -4.18
C SER A 59 4.18 1.94 -3.69
N THR A 60 4.58 2.88 -2.83
CA THR A 60 3.70 3.96 -2.36
C THR A 60 3.27 4.86 -3.51
N MET A 61 4.20 5.27 -4.38
CA MET A 61 3.88 6.11 -5.54
C MET A 61 2.95 5.39 -6.53
N LEU A 62 3.20 4.11 -6.80
CA LEU A 62 2.32 3.28 -7.64
C LEU A 62 0.90 3.22 -7.07
N GLY A 63 0.75 2.97 -5.77
CA GLY A 63 -0.55 2.96 -5.10
C GLY A 63 -1.28 4.30 -5.19
N VAL A 64 -0.58 5.42 -4.98
CA VAL A 64 -1.15 6.77 -5.13
C VAL A 64 -1.61 7.02 -6.56
N LEU A 65 -0.79 6.70 -7.56
CA LEU A 65 -1.12 6.88 -8.97
C LEU A 65 -2.31 6.01 -9.39
N ALA A 66 -2.35 4.74 -8.98
CA ALA A 66 -3.45 3.83 -9.26
C ALA A 66 -4.75 4.29 -8.58
N GLY A 67 -4.67 4.78 -7.34
CA GLY A 67 -5.81 5.35 -6.61
C GLY A 67 -6.37 6.61 -7.29
N LEU A 68 -5.49 7.54 -7.69
CA LEU A 68 -5.90 8.75 -8.43
C LEU A 68 -6.50 8.40 -9.79
N LEU A 69 -5.93 7.43 -10.50
CA LEU A 69 -6.46 6.92 -11.76
C LEU A 69 -7.85 6.30 -11.56
N SER A 70 -8.03 5.47 -10.53
CA SER A 70 -9.32 4.88 -10.16
C SER A 70 -10.36 5.95 -9.87
N ALA A 71 -10.02 6.96 -9.07
CA ALA A 71 -10.90 8.10 -8.77
C ALA A 71 -11.28 8.87 -10.04
N TYR A 72 -10.33 9.09 -10.96
CA TYR A 72 -10.59 9.74 -12.23
C TYR A 72 -11.52 8.92 -13.14
N ILE A 73 -11.29 7.61 -13.24
CA ILE A 73 -12.12 6.67 -14.00
C ILE A 73 -13.56 6.70 -13.49
N VAL A 74 -13.76 6.52 -12.17
CA VAL A 74 -15.09 6.57 -11.54
C VAL A 74 -15.78 7.90 -11.81
N LYS A 75 -15.06 9.01 -11.62
CA LYS A 75 -15.59 10.37 -11.83
C LYS A 75 -15.97 10.64 -13.30
N LYS A 76 -15.14 10.21 -14.25
CA LYS A 76 -15.31 10.58 -15.67
C LYS A 76 -16.22 9.64 -16.44
N LEU A 77 -16.22 8.36 -16.12
CA LEU A 77 -17.03 7.38 -16.84
C LEU A 77 -18.53 7.48 -16.52
N TYR A 78 -18.96 8.29 -15.53
CA TYR A 78 -20.38 8.46 -15.15
C TYR A 78 -21.15 7.13 -14.94
N PHE A 79 -20.43 6.00 -14.83
CA PHE A 79 -20.97 4.65 -14.70
C PHE A 79 -21.66 4.43 -13.34
N GLY A 80 -21.38 5.29 -12.36
CA GLY A 80 -21.86 5.19 -10.98
C GLY A 80 -23.31 5.61 -10.72
N ARG A 81 -24.06 6.13 -11.71
CA ARG A 81 -25.49 6.43 -11.48
C ARG A 81 -26.43 5.25 -11.70
N HIS A 82 -25.98 4.16 -12.31
CA HIS A 82 -26.90 3.09 -12.72
C HIS A 82 -26.91 1.83 -11.84
N SER A 83 -25.86 1.54 -11.05
CA SER A 83 -25.87 0.46 -10.05
C SER A 83 -24.66 0.57 -9.10
N THR A 84 -24.88 0.54 -7.79
CA THR A 84 -23.82 0.55 -6.75
C THR A 84 -22.86 -0.64 -6.91
N ASP A 85 -23.37 -1.79 -7.35
CA ASP A 85 -22.58 -3.02 -7.50
C ASP A 85 -21.41 -2.87 -8.48
N ARG A 86 -21.61 -2.09 -9.56
CA ARG A 86 -20.57 -1.88 -10.59
C ARG A 86 -19.46 -0.98 -10.09
N GLU A 87 -19.79 0.00 -9.26
CA GLU A 87 -18.81 0.89 -8.64
C GLU A 87 -17.92 0.11 -7.67
N VAL A 88 -18.52 -0.71 -6.82
CA VAL A 88 -17.78 -1.59 -5.90
C VAL A 88 -16.90 -2.58 -6.67
N ALA A 89 -17.42 -3.22 -7.71
CA ALA A 89 -16.66 -4.14 -8.55
C ALA A 89 -15.45 -3.46 -9.22
N LEU A 90 -15.64 -2.23 -9.74
CA LEU A 90 -14.54 -1.45 -10.32
C LEU A 90 -13.51 -1.02 -9.28
N MET A 91 -13.93 -0.61 -8.07
CA MET A 91 -13.00 -0.27 -6.99
C MET A 91 -12.14 -1.48 -6.58
N ILE A 92 -12.74 -2.66 -6.44
CA ILE A 92 -12.02 -3.90 -6.13
C ILE A 92 -11.07 -4.30 -7.27
N LEU A 93 -11.54 -4.22 -8.53
CA LEU A 93 -10.74 -4.55 -9.70
C LEU A 93 -9.51 -3.64 -9.82
N MET A 94 -9.68 -2.34 -9.63
CA MET A 94 -8.58 -1.38 -9.69
C MET A 94 -7.57 -1.58 -8.55
N ALA A 95 -8.04 -1.92 -7.35
CA ALA A 95 -7.15 -2.27 -6.24
C ALA A 95 -6.33 -3.53 -6.55
N TYR A 96 -6.96 -4.57 -7.09
CA TYR A 96 -6.28 -5.81 -7.49
C TYR A 96 -5.28 -5.58 -8.64
N LEU A 97 -5.65 -4.76 -9.63
CA LEU A 97 -4.76 -4.40 -10.73
C LEU A 97 -3.52 -3.63 -10.24
N SER A 98 -3.68 -2.74 -9.25
CA SER A 98 -2.54 -2.07 -8.62
C SER A 98 -1.58 -3.03 -7.92
N TYR A 99 -2.12 -4.08 -7.30
CA TYR A 99 -1.31 -5.14 -6.67
C TYR A 99 -0.53 -5.93 -7.73
N MET A 100 -1.21 -6.42 -8.78
CA MET A 100 -0.59 -7.19 -9.87
C MET A 100 0.46 -6.40 -10.69
N LEU A 101 0.43 -5.06 -10.67
CA LEU A 101 1.44 -4.23 -11.30
C LEU A 101 2.68 -4.00 -10.42
N ALA A 102 2.52 -4.12 -9.10
CA ALA A 102 3.60 -3.92 -8.14
C ALA A 102 4.37 -5.21 -7.83
N GLU A 103 3.69 -6.36 -7.95
CA GLU A 103 4.29 -7.72 -7.92
C GLU A 103 5.03 -8.04 -9.22
#